data_AF-A0A819ZIC8-F1
#
_entry.id   AF-A0A819ZIC8-F1
#
_cell.length_a   1.000
_cell.length_b   1.000
_cell.length_c   1.000
_cell.angle_alpha   90.00
_cell.angle_beta   90.00
_cell.angle_gamma   90.00
#
_symmetry.space_group_name_H-M   'P 1'
#
loop_
_entity.id
_entity.type
_entity.pdbx_description
1 polymer ?
#
loop_
_entity_poly.entity_id
_entity_poly.type
_entity_poly.pdbx_seq_one_letter_code
_entity_poly.pdbx_strand_id
1 'polypeptide(L)'
;YEQYQSDQITYLRNFILNKASESSTSDTNVSIWRELLQIKRSFDEICTVTKRVIISDPTNVHRQQIDIDLVHEVVTKIRDHIKKINNELDKFKLAVSKYYRGTMYAYTILISTKFYYDEQFHFFDDILQKLRLEVPGWRTYFITMVTQDQNNDARFAEIFVKAFVDLVTVDFIQKGEAEIQTQIAGQDKFYNRKTMLQAADMEASTKTPEEICEYFKNPEKIINDTFKKNWDVTNRAIKNIIATLNANYRSTIIQFLQHFEEMKPVLYTYKANETTFITKFVTTSTASDDLNILYKGKCVSSLLRAYFCQQNPLPSKIQLSNVTYQVSDEGMKMLREFPHSQENTSKILLRMTATFDAMSILNLADFAEQCVKRKDSALEAFKNNAETIHTKLQQCADDMKRKFEGKQCKETCPSCHRICDVDHTTFTSLVGTPGNLHDCQLGHWYRALSGMVWDYIDATTGLYEASVLRCEEGPDDAASFVIFSDDAQTHGFEFKAIRSLTDIDLKRLEGLMPGSGTNFDVAFKKSHDLLTIARTNARVCNMRHVIIFLTDGEPSSPQEPWKFLEPLRTMIKAFWILPCETNTLDKLKKIEEHMRGEMKKSLNADQLVAAFNEIASTT
;
A
#
# COMPACT_ATOMS: atom_id res chain seq x y z
N TYR A 1 -61.98 -9.03 -49.49
CA TYR A 1 -61.92 -8.63 -50.91
C TYR A 1 -62.68 -9.61 -51.80
N GLU A 2 -62.44 -10.91 -51.69
CA GLU A 2 -63.25 -11.95 -52.36
C GLU A 2 -64.75 -11.82 -52.03
N GLN A 3 -65.08 -11.44 -50.80
CA GLN A 3 -66.45 -11.20 -50.38
C GLN A 3 -67.08 -9.98 -51.08
N TYR A 4 -66.34 -8.89 -51.28
CA TYR A 4 -66.84 -7.71 -51.99
C TYR A 4 -67.01 -7.95 -53.51
N GLN A 5 -66.13 -8.76 -54.13
CA GLN A 5 -66.32 -9.23 -55.51
C GLN A 5 -67.51 -10.19 -55.64
N SER A 6 -67.66 -11.10 -54.67
CA SER A 6 -68.84 -11.97 -54.58
C SER A 6 -70.12 -11.15 -54.45
N ASP A 7 -70.11 -10.09 -53.64
CA ASP A 7 -71.27 -9.24 -53.39
C ASP A 7 -71.64 -8.37 -54.60
N GLN A 8 -70.66 -7.83 -55.33
CA GLN A 8 -70.89 -7.07 -56.57
C GLN A 8 -71.37 -7.97 -57.72
N ILE A 9 -70.82 -9.19 -57.84
CA ILE A 9 -71.26 -10.19 -58.82
C ILE A 9 -72.66 -10.71 -58.47
N THR A 10 -72.94 -10.91 -57.19
CA THR A 10 -74.26 -11.33 -56.68
C THR A 10 -75.29 -10.22 -56.84
N TYR A 11 -74.91 -8.97 -56.60
CA TYR A 11 -75.76 -7.79 -56.84
C TYR A 11 -76.10 -7.65 -58.33
N LEU A 12 -75.11 -7.75 -59.23
CA LEU A 12 -75.35 -7.73 -60.67
C LEU A 12 -76.24 -8.91 -61.09
N ARG A 13 -75.97 -10.11 -60.59
CA ARG A 13 -76.75 -11.32 -60.87
C ARG A 13 -78.21 -11.16 -60.43
N ASN A 14 -78.45 -10.65 -59.23
CA ASN A 14 -79.80 -10.46 -58.68
C ASN A 14 -80.54 -9.30 -59.37
N PHE A 15 -79.84 -8.23 -59.70
CA PHE A 15 -80.37 -7.12 -60.51
C PHE A 15 -80.82 -7.60 -61.89
N ILE A 16 -80.02 -8.46 -62.52
CA ILE A 16 -80.31 -9.07 -63.81
C ILE A 16 -81.48 -10.08 -63.70
N LEU A 17 -81.54 -10.90 -62.64
CA LEU A 17 -82.64 -11.85 -62.41
C LEU A 17 -83.98 -11.15 -62.13
N ASN A 18 -83.98 -10.07 -61.33
CA ASN A 18 -85.18 -9.27 -61.07
C ASN A 18 -85.68 -8.56 -62.34
N LYS A 19 -84.78 -8.09 -63.20
CA LYS A 19 -85.16 -7.53 -64.51
C LYS A 19 -85.67 -8.58 -65.49
N ALA A 20 -85.22 -9.83 -65.38
CA ALA A 20 -85.70 -10.95 -66.18
C ALA A 20 -87.13 -11.41 -65.79
N SER A 21 -87.51 -11.32 -64.52
CA SER A 21 -88.88 -11.63 -64.07
C SER A 21 -89.92 -10.58 -64.45
N GLU A 22 -89.49 -9.35 -64.75
CA GLU A 22 -90.36 -8.24 -65.14
C GLU A 22 -90.71 -8.23 -66.65
N SER A 23 -89.97 -8.96 -67.49
CA SER A 23 -90.14 -8.91 -68.96
C SER A 23 -90.72 -10.22 -69.51
N SER A 24 -92.04 -10.34 -69.51
CA SER A 24 -92.72 -11.35 -70.33
C SER A 24 -92.75 -10.90 -71.80
N THR A 25 -92.11 -11.70 -72.66
CA THR A 25 -92.32 -11.90 -74.12
C THR A 25 -91.14 -11.61 -75.08
N SER A 26 -90.99 -12.58 -75.99
CA SER A 26 -90.30 -12.60 -77.30
C SER A 26 -88.81 -12.99 -77.36
N ASP A 27 -88.51 -13.76 -78.42
CA ASP A 27 -87.25 -14.44 -78.80
C ASP A 27 -85.98 -13.56 -78.88
N THR A 28 -86.10 -12.24 -78.70
CA THR A 28 -84.98 -11.29 -78.61
C THR A 28 -84.12 -11.50 -77.37
N ASN A 29 -84.66 -12.07 -76.29
CA ASN A 29 -83.91 -12.27 -75.05
C ASN A 29 -82.85 -13.38 -75.15
N VAL A 30 -83.09 -14.47 -75.90
CA VAL A 30 -82.09 -15.55 -76.05
C VAL A 30 -80.83 -15.04 -76.79
N SER A 31 -80.99 -14.06 -77.68
CA SER A 31 -79.88 -13.38 -78.37
C SER A 31 -79.04 -12.53 -77.41
N ILE A 32 -79.69 -11.70 -76.59
CA ILE A 32 -79.02 -10.80 -75.63
C ILE A 32 -78.26 -11.60 -74.57
N TRP A 33 -78.80 -12.74 -74.13
CA TRP A 33 -78.13 -13.63 -73.17
C TRP A 33 -76.92 -14.35 -73.76
N ARG A 34 -77.00 -14.77 -75.03
CA ARG A 34 -75.88 -15.37 -75.75
C ARG A 34 -74.76 -14.34 -75.96
N GLU A 35 -75.12 -13.10 -76.27
CA GLU A 35 -74.20 -11.97 -76.33
C GLU A 35 -73.57 -11.66 -74.96
N LEU A 36 -74.33 -11.58 -73.87
CA LEU A 36 -73.79 -11.34 -72.51
C LEU A 36 -72.82 -12.44 -72.03
N LEU A 37 -73.09 -13.71 -72.36
CA LEU A 37 -72.19 -14.82 -72.08
C LEU A 37 -70.91 -14.76 -72.94
N GLN A 38 -71.03 -14.33 -74.19
CA GLN A 38 -69.89 -14.16 -75.11
C GLN A 38 -69.03 -12.94 -74.73
N ILE A 39 -69.66 -11.90 -74.17
CA ILE A 39 -69.03 -10.75 -73.53
C ILE A 39 -68.25 -11.18 -72.29
N LYS A 40 -68.86 -11.97 -71.39
CA LYS A 40 -68.17 -12.51 -70.20
C LYS A 40 -66.99 -13.40 -70.59
N ARG A 41 -67.17 -14.28 -71.58
CA ARG A 41 -66.10 -15.16 -72.06
C ARG A 41 -64.94 -14.38 -72.68
N SER A 42 -65.25 -13.36 -73.48
CA SER A 42 -64.26 -12.43 -74.03
C SER A 42 -63.54 -11.65 -72.92
N PHE A 43 -64.25 -11.26 -71.87
CA PHE A 43 -63.66 -10.56 -70.72
C PHE A 43 -62.74 -11.48 -69.90
N ASP A 44 -63.17 -12.71 -69.64
CA ASP A 44 -62.36 -13.72 -68.93
C ASP A 44 -61.10 -14.09 -69.75
N GLU A 45 -61.22 -14.18 -71.07
CA GLU A 45 -60.09 -14.38 -71.99
C GLU A 45 -59.13 -13.20 -72.01
N ILE A 46 -59.63 -11.96 -72.08
CA ILE A 46 -58.79 -10.75 -71.98
C ILE A 46 -58.08 -10.71 -70.63
N CYS A 47 -58.78 -10.95 -69.52
CA CYS A 47 -58.17 -10.99 -68.19
C CYS A 47 -57.08 -12.07 -68.09
N THR A 48 -57.31 -13.23 -68.71
CA THR A 48 -56.35 -14.34 -68.74
C THR A 48 -55.13 -14.01 -69.61
N VAL A 49 -55.33 -13.38 -70.77
CA VAL A 49 -54.24 -12.94 -71.66
C VAL A 49 -53.44 -11.83 -71.00
N THR A 50 -54.09 -10.84 -70.42
CA THR A 50 -53.43 -9.74 -69.68
C THR A 50 -52.62 -10.29 -68.52
N LYS A 51 -53.19 -11.17 -67.67
CA LYS A 51 -52.43 -11.83 -66.60
C LYS A 51 -51.25 -12.65 -67.12
N ARG A 52 -51.41 -13.37 -68.23
CA ARG A 52 -50.33 -14.18 -68.81
C ARG A 52 -49.21 -13.30 -69.34
N VAL A 53 -49.51 -12.24 -70.10
CA VAL A 53 -48.49 -11.28 -70.58
C VAL A 53 -47.73 -10.65 -69.41
N ILE A 54 -48.43 -10.32 -68.32
CA ILE A 54 -47.84 -9.69 -67.13
C ILE A 54 -47.01 -10.68 -66.27
N ILE A 55 -47.44 -11.94 -66.15
CA ILE A 55 -46.82 -12.94 -65.26
C ILE A 55 -45.71 -13.74 -65.97
N SER A 56 -45.75 -13.89 -67.30
CA SER A 56 -44.91 -14.87 -68.03
C SER A 56 -43.57 -14.35 -68.52
N ASP A 57 -43.22 -13.07 -68.31
CA ASP A 57 -41.91 -12.55 -68.72
C ASP A 57 -40.89 -12.63 -67.56
N PRO A 58 -39.93 -13.57 -67.61
CA PRO A 58 -38.93 -13.76 -66.56
C PRO A 58 -37.81 -12.71 -66.60
N THR A 59 -37.75 -11.88 -67.65
CA THR A 59 -36.68 -10.88 -67.82
C THR A 59 -36.98 -9.54 -67.16
N ASN A 60 -38.22 -9.34 -66.70
CA ASN A 60 -38.68 -8.05 -66.21
C ASN A 60 -38.39 -7.87 -64.70
N VAL A 61 -37.09 -7.76 -64.37
CA VAL A 61 -36.54 -7.59 -63.01
C VAL A 61 -36.72 -6.16 -62.47
N HIS A 62 -37.27 -5.24 -63.27
CA HIS A 62 -37.50 -3.84 -62.90
C HIS A 62 -38.98 -3.46 -62.82
N ARG A 63 -39.76 -4.18 -62.02
CA ARG A 63 -41.19 -3.90 -61.74
C ARG A 63 -41.41 -2.71 -60.78
N GLN A 64 -40.93 -1.52 -61.11
CA GLN A 64 -41.13 -0.33 -60.26
C GLN A 64 -41.89 0.82 -60.93
N GLN A 65 -42.09 0.80 -62.26
CA GLN A 65 -42.95 1.76 -62.96
C GLN A 65 -43.99 1.03 -63.81
N ILE A 66 -45.15 1.67 -64.01
CA ILE A 66 -46.12 1.22 -65.01
C ILE A 66 -45.39 1.26 -66.34
N ASP A 67 -45.02 0.10 -66.85
CA ASP A 67 -44.35 -0.01 -68.13
C ASP A 67 -45.35 0.41 -69.21
N ILE A 68 -45.08 1.54 -69.84
CA ILE A 68 -45.92 2.09 -70.89
C ILE A 68 -46.02 1.08 -72.04
N ASP A 69 -44.99 0.28 -72.28
CA ASP A 69 -44.96 -0.74 -73.32
C ASP A 69 -45.88 -1.91 -72.96
N LEU A 70 -45.96 -2.30 -71.68
CA LEU A 70 -46.91 -3.31 -71.20
C LEU A 70 -48.37 -2.82 -71.30
N VAL A 71 -48.64 -1.57 -70.90
CA VAL A 71 -49.97 -0.96 -71.08
C VAL A 71 -50.31 -0.90 -72.57
N HIS A 72 -49.36 -0.54 -73.42
CA HIS A 72 -49.53 -0.51 -74.87
C HIS A 72 -49.80 -1.89 -75.45
N GLU A 73 -49.09 -2.92 -75.00
CA GLU A 73 -49.30 -4.30 -75.42
C GLU A 73 -50.70 -4.79 -75.05
N VAL A 74 -51.12 -4.57 -73.80
CA VAL A 74 -52.45 -4.96 -73.33
C VAL A 74 -53.54 -4.22 -74.12
N VAL A 75 -53.40 -2.91 -74.33
CA VAL A 75 -54.30 -2.10 -75.17
C VAL A 75 -54.35 -2.61 -76.61
N THR A 76 -53.22 -3.06 -77.14
CA THR A 76 -53.12 -3.64 -78.50
C THR A 76 -53.82 -5.00 -78.57
N LYS A 77 -53.65 -5.88 -77.58
CA LYS A 77 -54.37 -7.16 -77.51
C LYS A 77 -55.88 -6.97 -77.44
N ILE A 78 -56.36 -5.97 -76.69
CA ILE A 78 -57.79 -5.63 -76.62
C ILE A 78 -58.29 -5.10 -77.95
N ARG A 79 -57.50 -4.25 -78.62
CA ARG A 79 -57.81 -3.75 -79.97
C ARG A 79 -57.94 -4.91 -80.94
N ASP A 80 -57.01 -5.85 -80.92
CA ASP A 80 -57.02 -7.04 -81.77
C ASP A 80 -58.22 -7.93 -81.48
N HIS A 81 -58.60 -8.09 -80.20
CA HIS A 81 -59.78 -8.84 -79.81
C HIS A 81 -61.08 -8.18 -80.28
N ILE A 82 -61.21 -6.87 -80.10
CA ILE A 82 -62.34 -6.08 -80.63
C ILE A 82 -62.39 -6.19 -82.15
N LYS A 83 -61.25 -6.19 -82.83
CA LYS A 83 -61.17 -6.37 -84.29
C LYS A 83 -61.66 -7.76 -84.70
N LYS A 84 -61.27 -8.82 -83.98
CA LYS A 84 -61.78 -10.19 -84.22
C LYS A 84 -63.29 -10.26 -84.04
N ILE A 85 -63.82 -9.70 -82.95
CA ILE A 85 -65.27 -9.65 -82.70
C ILE A 85 -65.97 -8.88 -83.82
N ASN A 86 -65.47 -7.71 -84.21
CA ASN A 86 -66.03 -6.93 -85.32
C ASN A 86 -66.02 -7.71 -86.64
N ASN A 87 -64.95 -8.44 -86.94
CA ASN A 87 -64.88 -9.26 -88.15
C ASN A 87 -65.92 -10.39 -88.15
N GLU A 88 -66.23 -10.97 -86.99
CA GLU A 88 -67.29 -11.97 -86.85
C GLU A 88 -68.68 -11.35 -86.99
N LEU A 89 -68.88 -10.16 -86.42
CA LEU A 89 -70.13 -9.40 -86.45
C LEU A 89 -70.42 -8.75 -87.82
N ASP A 90 -69.40 -8.49 -88.63
CA ASP A 90 -69.52 -7.84 -89.95
C ASP A 90 -70.40 -8.61 -90.92
N LYS A 91 -70.43 -9.95 -90.80
CA LYS A 91 -71.37 -10.83 -91.53
C LYS A 91 -72.83 -10.46 -91.34
N PHE A 92 -73.15 -9.78 -90.23
CA PHE A 92 -74.47 -9.30 -89.86
C PHE A 92 -74.61 -7.77 -89.99
N LYS A 93 -73.61 -7.08 -90.57
CA LYS A 93 -73.48 -5.61 -90.60
C LYS A 93 -73.51 -4.97 -89.20
N LEU A 94 -73.00 -5.68 -88.20
CA LEU A 94 -72.91 -5.22 -86.82
C LEU A 94 -71.46 -4.89 -86.46
N ALA A 95 -71.30 -4.00 -85.49
CA ALA A 95 -70.00 -3.69 -84.90
C ALA A 95 -70.15 -3.41 -83.40
N VAL A 96 -69.08 -3.63 -82.66
CA VAL A 96 -69.01 -3.34 -81.24
C VAL A 96 -69.20 -1.84 -81.01
N SER A 97 -70.16 -1.50 -80.16
CA SER A 97 -70.52 -0.12 -79.84
C SER A 97 -69.31 0.65 -79.27
N LYS A 98 -69.28 1.97 -79.50
CA LYS A 98 -68.23 2.84 -78.91
C LYS A 98 -68.24 2.75 -77.38
N TYR A 99 -69.42 2.64 -76.79
CA TYR A 99 -69.60 2.50 -75.34
C TYR A 99 -68.96 1.21 -74.81
N TYR A 100 -69.19 0.08 -75.47
CA TYR A 100 -68.62 -1.20 -75.05
C TYR A 100 -67.09 -1.24 -75.21
N ARG A 101 -66.55 -0.63 -76.29
CA ARG A 101 -65.10 -0.47 -76.47
C ARG A 101 -64.48 0.38 -75.35
N GLY A 102 -65.10 1.52 -75.03
CA GLY A 102 -64.65 2.38 -73.92
C GLY A 102 -64.69 1.65 -72.57
N THR A 103 -65.73 0.85 -72.34
CA THR A 103 -65.88 0.05 -71.11
C THR A 103 -64.78 -1.01 -71.00
N MET A 104 -64.45 -1.70 -72.08
CA MET A 104 -63.35 -2.67 -72.12
C MET A 104 -61.99 -2.02 -71.79
N TYR A 105 -61.68 -0.87 -72.41
CA TYR A 105 -60.46 -0.15 -72.12
C TYR A 105 -60.39 0.34 -70.66
N ALA A 106 -61.49 0.85 -70.12
CA ALA A 106 -61.56 1.29 -68.72
C ALA A 106 -61.32 0.13 -67.73
N TYR A 107 -61.95 -1.02 -67.95
CA TYR A 107 -61.74 -2.19 -67.10
C TYR A 107 -60.31 -2.71 -67.15
N THR A 108 -59.70 -2.72 -68.32
CA THR A 108 -58.30 -3.12 -68.46
C THR A 108 -57.37 -2.19 -67.70
N ILE A 109 -57.55 -0.86 -67.82
CA ILE A 109 -56.75 0.09 -67.06
C ILE A 109 -56.93 -0.16 -65.55
N LEU A 110 -58.17 -0.33 -65.09
CA LEU A 110 -58.46 -0.64 -63.68
C LEU A 110 -57.79 -1.93 -63.20
N ILE A 111 -57.82 -3.01 -63.99
CA ILE A 111 -57.20 -4.29 -63.65
C ILE A 111 -55.68 -4.16 -63.62
N SER A 112 -55.07 -3.51 -64.63
CA SER A 112 -53.63 -3.28 -64.68
C SER A 112 -53.17 -2.41 -63.50
N THR A 113 -53.85 -1.29 -63.23
CA THR A 113 -53.53 -0.41 -62.09
C THR A 113 -53.64 -1.15 -60.76
N LYS A 114 -54.69 -1.97 -60.57
CA LYS A 114 -54.86 -2.76 -59.36
C LYS A 114 -53.75 -3.81 -59.21
N PHE A 115 -53.41 -4.53 -60.28
CA PHE A 115 -52.34 -5.51 -60.25
C PHE A 115 -51.01 -4.87 -59.85
N TYR A 116 -50.66 -3.72 -60.45
CA TYR A 116 -49.45 -2.97 -60.08
C TYR A 116 -49.47 -2.51 -58.63
N TYR A 117 -50.61 -2.03 -58.12
CA TYR A 117 -50.74 -1.64 -56.72
C TYR A 117 -50.53 -2.82 -55.76
N ASP A 118 -51.16 -3.97 -56.05
CA ASP A 118 -51.06 -5.17 -55.21
C ASP A 118 -49.61 -5.73 -55.23
N GLU A 119 -48.93 -5.73 -56.38
CA GLU A 119 -47.51 -6.14 -56.49
C GLU A 119 -46.57 -5.18 -55.75
N GLN A 120 -46.76 -3.86 -55.88
CA GLN A 120 -45.97 -2.88 -55.13
C GLN A 120 -46.19 -3.04 -53.63
N PHE A 121 -47.43 -3.23 -53.19
CA PHE A 121 -47.77 -3.48 -51.80
C PHE A 121 -47.07 -4.74 -51.28
N HIS A 122 -47.12 -5.86 -52.01
CA HIS A 122 -46.44 -7.09 -51.64
C HIS A 122 -44.92 -6.93 -51.59
N PHE A 123 -44.32 -6.21 -52.53
CA PHE A 123 -42.88 -5.90 -52.51
C PHE A 123 -42.49 -5.08 -51.27
N PHE A 124 -43.26 -4.04 -50.94
CA PHE A 124 -43.02 -3.24 -49.74
C PHE A 124 -43.23 -4.06 -48.46
N ASP A 125 -44.23 -4.93 -48.40
CA ASP A 125 -44.47 -5.78 -47.22
C ASP A 125 -43.36 -6.82 -47.03
N ASP A 126 -42.84 -7.44 -48.11
CA ASP A 126 -41.69 -8.36 -48.06
C ASP A 126 -40.42 -7.65 -47.58
N ILE A 127 -40.13 -6.45 -48.10
CA ILE A 127 -39.01 -5.63 -47.61
C ILE A 127 -39.20 -5.25 -46.14
N LEU A 128 -40.42 -4.85 -45.74
CA LEU A 128 -40.73 -4.51 -44.35
C LEU A 128 -40.61 -5.71 -43.42
N GLN A 129 -41.00 -6.91 -43.85
CA GLN A 129 -40.81 -8.14 -43.08
C GLN A 129 -39.32 -8.48 -42.93
N LYS A 130 -38.54 -8.43 -44.01
CA LYS A 130 -37.09 -8.63 -43.96
C LYS A 130 -36.42 -7.63 -43.03
N LEU A 131 -36.76 -6.34 -43.14
CA LEU A 131 -36.28 -5.31 -42.22
C LEU A 131 -36.68 -5.61 -40.77
N ARG A 132 -37.95 -5.97 -40.51
CA ARG A 132 -38.44 -6.31 -39.15
C ARG A 132 -37.71 -7.51 -38.55
N LEU A 133 -37.37 -8.52 -39.35
CA LEU A 133 -36.57 -9.66 -38.90
C LEU A 133 -35.14 -9.25 -38.53
N GLU A 134 -34.59 -8.25 -39.21
CA GLU A 134 -33.26 -7.72 -38.90
C GLU A 134 -33.26 -6.68 -37.77
N VAL A 135 -34.40 -6.01 -37.45
CA VAL A 135 -34.50 -4.97 -36.41
C VAL A 135 -33.83 -5.35 -35.08
N PRO A 136 -33.97 -6.56 -34.54
CA PRO A 136 -33.25 -6.97 -33.32
C PRO A 136 -31.73 -6.93 -33.48
N GLY A 137 -31.22 -7.35 -34.64
CA GLY A 137 -29.80 -7.31 -34.99
C GLY A 137 -29.28 -5.88 -35.13
N TRP A 138 -30.00 -5.04 -35.88
CA TRP A 138 -29.67 -3.61 -36.01
C TRP A 138 -29.76 -2.88 -34.67
N ARG A 139 -30.76 -3.16 -33.84
CA ARG A 139 -30.91 -2.58 -32.50
C ARG A 139 -29.75 -2.97 -31.60
N THR A 140 -29.33 -4.24 -31.63
CA THR A 140 -28.15 -4.71 -30.88
C THR A 140 -26.89 -4.02 -31.37
N TYR A 141 -26.69 -3.95 -32.69
CA TYR A 141 -25.56 -3.26 -33.31
C TYR A 141 -25.51 -1.76 -32.94
N PHE A 142 -26.64 -1.06 -33.03
CA PHE A 142 -26.73 0.35 -32.67
C PHE A 142 -26.54 0.59 -31.17
N ILE A 143 -27.10 -0.25 -30.30
CA ILE A 143 -26.83 -0.17 -28.85
C ILE A 143 -25.32 -0.33 -28.63
N THR A 144 -24.66 -1.33 -29.23
CA THR A 144 -23.21 -1.51 -29.10
C THR A 144 -22.39 -0.35 -29.70
N MET A 145 -22.88 0.29 -30.77
CA MET A 145 -22.24 1.46 -31.38
C MET A 145 -22.44 2.77 -30.61
N VAL A 146 -23.50 2.88 -29.80
CA VAL A 146 -23.84 4.08 -29.04
C VAL A 146 -23.35 3.99 -27.59
N THR A 147 -23.16 2.77 -27.06
CA THR A 147 -22.44 2.52 -25.80
C THR A 147 -20.92 2.65 -25.98
N GLN A 148 -20.45 3.72 -26.63
CA GLN A 148 -19.04 3.98 -26.94
C GLN A 148 -18.11 4.10 -25.72
N ASP A 149 -18.64 4.18 -24.50
CA ASP A 149 -17.88 4.17 -23.23
C ASP A 149 -17.77 2.78 -22.57
N GLN A 150 -18.30 1.74 -23.19
CA GLN A 150 -18.36 0.38 -22.61
C GLN A 150 -17.23 -0.55 -23.07
N ASN A 151 -16.27 -0.10 -23.89
CA ASN A 151 -14.99 -0.79 -24.12
C ASN A 151 -14.04 -0.66 -22.91
N ASN A 152 -14.55 -0.89 -21.70
CA ASN A 152 -13.77 -0.78 -20.48
C ASN A 152 -13.23 -2.12 -19.98
N ASP A 153 -13.44 -3.25 -20.66
CA ASP A 153 -12.83 -4.52 -20.23
C ASP A 153 -11.30 -4.42 -20.16
N ALA A 154 -10.67 -3.67 -21.07
CA ALA A 154 -9.24 -3.36 -21.00
C ALA A 154 -8.87 -2.51 -19.77
N ARG A 155 -9.70 -1.51 -19.42
CA ARG A 155 -9.49 -0.65 -18.23
C ARG A 155 -9.78 -1.41 -16.94
N PHE A 156 -10.82 -2.23 -16.90
CA PHE A 156 -11.14 -3.08 -15.76
C PHE A 156 -10.07 -4.15 -15.57
N ALA A 157 -9.57 -4.76 -16.64
CA ALA A 157 -8.42 -5.66 -16.57
C ALA A 157 -7.18 -4.95 -16.00
N GLU A 158 -6.91 -3.71 -16.42
CA GLU A 158 -5.85 -2.90 -15.84
C GLU A 158 -6.04 -2.61 -14.35
N ILE A 159 -7.23 -2.14 -13.95
CA ILE A 159 -7.56 -1.87 -12.55
C ILE A 159 -7.45 -3.16 -11.72
N PHE A 160 -7.91 -4.28 -12.28
CA PHE A 160 -7.90 -5.58 -11.64
C PHE A 160 -6.47 -6.10 -11.42
N VAL A 161 -5.65 -6.14 -12.48
CA VAL A 161 -4.26 -6.56 -12.39
C VAL A 161 -3.47 -5.64 -11.46
N LYS A 162 -3.68 -4.32 -11.55
CA LYS A 162 -3.04 -3.36 -10.65
C LYS A 162 -3.42 -3.62 -9.19
N ALA A 163 -4.70 -3.75 -8.88
CA ALA A 163 -5.17 -4.01 -7.52
C ALA A 163 -4.62 -5.35 -6.97
N PHE A 164 -4.49 -6.38 -7.82
CA PHE A 164 -3.86 -7.63 -7.44
C PHE A 164 -2.37 -7.43 -7.10
N VAL A 165 -1.61 -6.74 -7.97
CA VAL A 165 -0.18 -6.44 -7.75
C VAL A 165 0.04 -5.59 -6.50
N ASP A 166 -0.83 -4.61 -6.26
CA ASP A 166 -0.76 -3.75 -5.08
C ASP A 166 -0.93 -4.58 -3.79
N LEU A 167 -1.89 -5.50 -3.75
CA LEU A 167 -2.09 -6.40 -2.60
C LEU A 167 -0.94 -7.40 -2.42
N VAL A 168 -0.44 -7.99 -3.51
CA VAL A 168 0.75 -8.84 -3.49
C VAL A 168 1.95 -8.07 -2.90
N THR A 169 2.12 -6.81 -3.31
CA THR A 169 3.20 -5.94 -2.82
C THR A 169 3.05 -5.68 -1.33
N VAL A 170 1.85 -5.34 -0.85
CA VAL A 170 1.58 -5.12 0.57
C VAL A 170 1.90 -6.38 1.40
N ASP A 171 1.49 -7.56 0.95
CA ASP A 171 1.74 -8.82 1.65
C ASP A 171 3.23 -9.16 1.69
N PHE A 172 3.93 -8.93 0.57
CA PHE A 172 5.38 -9.08 0.50
C PHE A 172 6.10 -8.17 1.51
N ILE A 173 5.68 -6.91 1.66
CA ILE A 173 6.24 -5.97 2.64
C ILE A 173 6.02 -6.50 4.07
N GLN A 174 4.77 -6.74 4.44
CA GLN A 174 4.41 -7.11 5.81
C GLN A 174 5.11 -8.40 6.23
N LYS A 175 5.14 -9.39 5.33
CA LYS A 175 5.82 -10.66 5.61
C LYS A 175 7.35 -10.48 5.64
N GLY A 176 7.91 -9.68 4.74
CA GLY A 176 9.34 -9.36 4.74
C GLY A 176 9.79 -8.68 6.04
N GLU A 177 9.05 -7.68 6.51
CA GLU A 177 9.31 -6.97 7.78
C GLU A 177 9.26 -7.93 8.98
N ALA A 178 8.24 -8.78 9.05
CA ALA A 178 8.08 -9.75 10.14
C ALA A 178 9.21 -10.80 10.18
N GLU A 179 9.59 -11.35 9.02
CA GLU A 179 10.68 -12.34 8.93
C GLU A 179 12.04 -11.72 9.28
N ILE A 180 12.28 -10.46 8.89
CA ILE A 180 13.52 -9.75 9.24
C ILE A 180 13.60 -9.45 10.73
N GLN A 181 12.50 -8.98 11.33
CA GLN A 181 12.42 -8.79 12.77
C GLN A 181 12.67 -10.10 13.51
N THR A 182 12.07 -11.20 13.06
CA THR A 182 12.28 -12.53 13.64
C THR A 182 13.73 -12.99 13.50
N GLN A 183 14.33 -12.81 12.34
CA GLN A 183 15.73 -13.17 12.08
C GLN A 183 16.69 -12.38 12.97
N ILE A 184 16.48 -11.07 13.14
CA ILE A 184 17.35 -10.23 13.97
C ILE A 184 17.13 -10.52 15.46
N ALA A 185 15.88 -10.66 15.90
CA ALA A 185 15.57 -11.03 17.28
C ALA A 185 16.17 -12.39 17.67
N GLY A 186 16.16 -13.36 16.75
CA GLY A 186 16.82 -14.66 16.95
C GLY A 186 18.34 -14.58 17.09
N GLN A 187 18.96 -13.48 16.64
CA GLN A 187 20.41 -13.25 16.70
C GLN A 187 20.82 -12.26 17.79
N ASP A 188 19.88 -11.71 18.57
CA ASP A 188 20.12 -10.64 19.57
C ASP A 188 21.25 -10.99 20.56
N LYS A 189 21.31 -12.26 20.99
CA LYS A 189 22.36 -12.79 21.87
C LYS A 189 23.78 -12.66 21.31
N PHE A 190 23.95 -12.64 19.99
CA PHE A 190 25.25 -12.53 19.31
C PHE A 190 25.67 -11.07 19.06
N TYR A 191 24.76 -10.12 19.27
CA TYR A 191 25.05 -8.68 19.24
C TYR A 191 25.25 -8.10 20.63
N ASN A 192 25.06 -8.91 21.67
CA ASN A 192 25.36 -8.53 23.04
C ASN A 192 26.88 -8.36 23.23
N ARG A 193 27.30 -7.20 23.74
CA ARG A 193 28.71 -6.87 23.95
C ARG A 193 29.42 -7.87 24.86
N LYS A 194 28.76 -8.32 25.93
CA LYS A 194 29.29 -9.32 26.86
C LYS A 194 29.53 -10.64 26.17
N THR A 195 28.58 -11.12 25.36
CA THR A 195 28.74 -12.37 24.59
C THR A 195 29.88 -12.26 23.57
N MET A 196 29.99 -11.12 22.87
CA MET A 196 31.08 -10.87 21.91
C MET A 196 32.45 -10.83 22.60
N LEU A 197 32.54 -10.18 23.76
CA LEU A 197 33.74 -10.16 24.59
C LEU A 197 34.12 -11.56 25.08
N GLN A 198 33.17 -12.33 25.61
CA GLN A 198 33.41 -13.70 26.05
C GLN A 198 33.89 -14.61 24.91
N ALA A 199 33.31 -14.47 23.71
CA ALA A 199 33.76 -15.20 22.53
C ALA A 199 35.19 -14.79 22.12
N ALA A 200 35.49 -13.48 22.17
CA ALA A 200 36.83 -12.97 21.88
C ALA A 200 37.86 -13.42 22.94
N ASP A 201 37.49 -13.47 24.22
CA ASP A 201 38.31 -13.98 25.32
C ASP A 201 38.64 -15.47 25.12
N MET A 202 37.63 -16.27 24.73
CA MET A 202 37.84 -17.68 24.39
C MET A 202 38.78 -17.84 23.17
N GLU A 203 38.60 -17.05 22.11
CA GLU A 203 39.50 -17.08 20.95
C GLU A 203 40.92 -16.62 21.30
N ALA A 204 41.08 -15.62 22.17
CA ALA A 204 42.38 -15.09 22.57
C ALA A 204 43.29 -16.15 23.19
N SER A 205 42.72 -17.17 23.85
CA SER A 205 43.48 -18.32 24.39
C SER A 205 44.21 -19.16 23.33
N THR A 206 43.83 -19.00 22.06
CA THR A 206 44.39 -19.74 20.91
C THR A 206 45.26 -18.87 20.00
N LYS A 207 45.45 -17.59 20.34
CA LYS A 207 46.16 -16.59 19.52
C LYS A 207 47.62 -16.41 19.94
N THR A 208 48.40 -15.77 19.09
CA THR A 208 49.81 -15.44 19.37
C THR A 208 49.92 -14.35 20.45
N PRO A 209 51.04 -14.26 21.20
CA PRO A 209 51.25 -13.21 22.20
C PRO A 209 51.06 -11.78 21.67
N GLU A 210 51.43 -11.53 20.42
CA GLU A 210 51.25 -10.25 19.73
C GLU A 210 49.76 -9.93 19.51
N GLU A 211 48.97 -10.91 19.07
CA GLU A 211 47.53 -10.76 18.86
C GLU A 211 46.77 -10.58 20.18
N ILE A 212 47.21 -11.25 21.24
CA ILE A 212 46.69 -11.07 22.60
C ILE A 212 47.00 -9.66 23.11
N CYS A 213 48.22 -9.16 22.88
CA CYS A 213 48.57 -7.77 23.21
C CYS A 213 47.73 -6.75 22.42
N GLU A 214 47.44 -7.01 21.14
CA GLU A 214 46.56 -6.13 20.36
C GLU A 214 45.11 -6.17 20.85
N TYR A 215 44.64 -7.33 21.31
CA TYR A 215 43.34 -7.47 21.97
C TYR A 215 43.21 -6.62 23.23
N PHE A 216 44.26 -6.58 24.04
CA PHE A 216 44.27 -5.73 25.24
C PHE A 216 44.39 -4.24 24.93
N LYS A 217 45.16 -3.87 23.90
CA LYS A 217 45.36 -2.47 23.51
C LYS A 217 44.16 -1.86 22.81
N ASN A 218 43.42 -2.64 22.01
CA ASN A 218 42.30 -2.17 21.18
C ASN A 218 41.10 -3.13 21.20
N PRO A 219 40.45 -3.35 22.36
CA PRO A 219 39.28 -4.24 22.46
C PRO A 219 38.10 -3.77 21.60
N GLU A 220 37.97 -2.46 21.39
CA GLU A 220 36.95 -1.86 20.52
C GLU A 220 37.06 -2.34 19.07
N LYS A 221 38.28 -2.40 18.53
CA LYS A 221 38.53 -2.89 17.16
C LYS A 221 38.01 -4.32 17.01
N ILE A 222 38.26 -5.18 17.99
CA ILE A 222 37.88 -6.60 17.94
C ILE A 222 36.39 -6.79 18.16
N ILE A 223 35.76 -6.02 19.05
CA ILE A 223 34.30 -6.01 19.20
C ILE A 223 33.64 -5.56 17.90
N ASN A 224 34.14 -4.49 17.27
CA ASN A 224 33.61 -3.98 16.01
C ASN A 224 33.80 -4.96 14.85
N ASP A 225 34.97 -5.62 14.77
CA ASP A 225 35.24 -6.65 13.77
C ASP A 225 34.35 -7.89 13.97
N THR A 226 34.15 -8.31 15.22
CA THR A 226 33.26 -9.43 15.58
C THR A 226 31.80 -9.10 15.28
N PHE A 227 31.36 -7.90 15.65
CA PHE A 227 30.04 -7.39 15.31
C PHE A 227 29.84 -7.37 13.80
N LYS A 228 30.80 -6.83 13.04
CA LYS A 228 30.76 -6.78 11.58
C LYS A 228 30.64 -8.19 10.98
N LYS A 229 31.43 -9.15 11.46
CA LYS A 229 31.35 -10.56 11.05
C LYS A 229 29.98 -11.18 11.31
N ASN A 230 29.44 -11.00 12.52
CA ASN A 230 28.11 -11.52 12.89
C ASN A 230 26.98 -10.83 12.10
N TRP A 231 27.13 -9.54 11.86
CA TRP A 231 26.22 -8.75 11.04
C TRP A 231 26.24 -9.19 9.58
N ASP A 232 27.41 -9.45 9.00
CA ASP A 232 27.54 -9.92 7.61
C ASP A 232 26.89 -11.29 7.41
N VAL A 233 26.92 -12.18 8.41
CA VAL A 233 26.16 -13.44 8.40
C VAL A 233 24.66 -13.17 8.39
N THR A 234 24.18 -12.29 9.27
CA THR A 234 22.75 -11.98 9.38
C THR A 234 22.22 -11.23 8.18
N ASN A 235 22.98 -10.28 7.64
CA ASN A 235 22.67 -9.54 6.43
C ASN A 235 22.58 -10.49 5.21
N ARG A 236 23.46 -11.50 5.12
CA ARG A 236 23.33 -12.55 4.11
C ARG A 236 22.06 -13.38 4.29
N ALA A 237 21.71 -13.75 5.52
CA ALA A 237 20.46 -14.46 5.81
C ALA A 237 19.22 -13.63 5.42
N ILE A 238 19.20 -12.34 5.78
CA ILE A 238 18.15 -11.39 5.42
C ILE A 238 18.03 -11.27 3.89
N LYS A 239 19.15 -11.09 3.18
CA LYS A 239 19.16 -11.03 1.71
C LYS A 239 18.59 -12.31 1.08
N ASN A 240 18.91 -13.48 1.62
CA ASN A 240 18.36 -14.74 1.17
C ASN A 240 16.84 -14.82 1.42
N ILE A 241 16.37 -14.44 2.61
CA ILE A 241 14.94 -14.37 2.95
C ILE A 241 14.20 -13.47 1.96
N ILE A 242 14.71 -12.25 1.72
CA ILE A 242 14.13 -11.29 0.77
C ILE A 242 14.10 -11.90 -0.64
N ALA A 243 15.19 -12.51 -1.10
CA ALA A 243 15.27 -13.13 -2.42
C ALA A 243 14.25 -14.28 -2.58
N THR A 244 14.12 -15.14 -1.57
CA THR A 244 13.14 -16.24 -1.55
C THR A 244 11.71 -15.73 -1.54
N LEU A 245 11.40 -14.74 -0.69
CA LEU A 245 10.06 -14.13 -0.65
C LEU A 245 9.74 -13.45 -1.99
N ASN A 246 10.66 -12.67 -2.53
CA ASN A 246 10.51 -12.01 -3.83
C ASN A 246 10.22 -13.03 -4.95
N ALA A 247 10.95 -14.14 -5.00
CA ALA A 247 10.71 -15.22 -5.94
C ALA A 247 9.31 -15.85 -5.76
N ASN A 248 8.88 -16.08 -4.52
CA ASN A 248 7.56 -16.66 -4.22
C ASN A 248 6.41 -15.74 -4.62
N TYR A 249 6.47 -14.44 -4.30
CA TYR A 249 5.43 -13.48 -4.66
C TYR A 249 5.43 -13.15 -6.16
N ARG A 250 6.61 -13.09 -6.79
CA ARG A 250 6.72 -13.01 -8.25
C ARG A 250 6.07 -14.22 -8.92
N SER A 251 6.33 -15.42 -8.41
CA SER A 251 5.67 -16.66 -8.87
C SER A 251 4.15 -16.58 -8.73
N THR A 252 3.64 -15.99 -7.64
CA THR A 252 2.21 -15.78 -7.41
C THR A 252 1.57 -14.89 -8.49
N ILE A 253 2.25 -13.80 -8.91
CA ILE A 253 1.80 -12.95 -10.02
C ILE A 253 1.81 -13.72 -11.35
N ILE A 254 2.88 -14.48 -11.61
CA ILE A 254 2.99 -15.30 -12.84
C ILE A 254 1.86 -16.32 -12.89
N GLN A 255 1.63 -17.06 -11.80
CA GLN A 255 0.56 -18.06 -11.70
C GLN A 255 -0.83 -17.45 -11.88
N PHE A 256 -1.08 -16.28 -11.26
CA PHE A 256 -2.33 -15.56 -11.43
C PHE A 256 -2.61 -15.20 -12.90
N LEU A 257 -1.62 -14.72 -13.63
CA LEU A 257 -1.77 -14.36 -15.04
C LEU A 257 -1.77 -15.58 -15.96
N GLN A 258 -1.00 -16.61 -15.62
CA GLN A 258 -1.01 -17.90 -16.31
C GLN A 258 -2.38 -18.55 -16.25
N HIS A 259 -3.10 -18.37 -15.15
CA HIS A 259 -4.47 -18.83 -15.00
C HIS A 259 -5.41 -18.24 -16.06
N PHE A 260 -5.26 -16.94 -16.39
CA PHE A 260 -6.03 -16.33 -17.48
C PHE A 260 -5.59 -16.84 -18.87
N GLU A 261 -4.31 -17.16 -19.06
CA GLU A 261 -3.85 -17.84 -20.28
C GLU A 261 -4.50 -19.22 -20.44
N GLU A 262 -4.64 -19.97 -19.36
CA GLU A 262 -5.26 -21.30 -19.37
C GLU A 262 -6.78 -21.25 -19.51
N MET A 263 -7.43 -20.16 -19.08
CA MET A 263 -8.86 -19.91 -19.33
C MET A 263 -9.17 -19.62 -20.80
N LYS A 264 -8.22 -19.03 -21.55
CA LYS A 264 -8.45 -18.59 -22.94
C LYS A 264 -8.95 -19.70 -23.88
N PRO A 265 -8.32 -20.89 -23.96
CA PRO A 265 -8.82 -21.98 -24.81
C PRO A 265 -10.26 -22.38 -24.52
N VAL A 266 -10.65 -22.42 -23.23
CA VAL A 266 -12.03 -22.69 -22.82
C VAL A 266 -12.91 -21.56 -23.32
N LEU A 267 -12.58 -20.31 -22.98
CA LEU A 267 -13.33 -19.13 -23.40
C LEU A 267 -13.51 -19.03 -24.92
N TYR A 268 -12.47 -19.28 -25.72
CA TYR A 268 -12.57 -19.24 -27.19
C TYR A 268 -13.43 -20.37 -27.77
N THR A 269 -13.44 -21.54 -27.13
CA THR A 269 -14.34 -22.65 -27.51
C THR A 269 -15.80 -22.21 -27.42
N TYR A 270 -16.16 -21.44 -26.38
CA TYR A 270 -17.50 -20.89 -26.21
C TYR A 270 -17.70 -19.56 -26.98
N LYS A 271 -16.63 -18.80 -27.30
CA LYS A 271 -16.67 -17.50 -28.03
C LYS A 271 -16.95 -17.65 -29.52
N ALA A 272 -16.56 -18.77 -30.15
CA ALA A 272 -16.75 -19.01 -31.58
C ALA A 272 -18.23 -18.93 -32.04
N ASN A 273 -19.18 -18.92 -31.09
CA ASN A 273 -20.60 -18.97 -31.36
C ASN A 273 -21.38 -17.66 -31.16
N GLU A 274 -20.78 -16.50 -30.78
CA GLU A 274 -21.54 -15.23 -30.77
C GLU A 274 -20.77 -13.92 -30.49
N THR A 275 -21.25 -12.82 -31.10
CA THR A 275 -20.85 -11.42 -30.86
C THR A 275 -21.36 -10.84 -29.54
N THR A 276 -22.19 -11.57 -28.79
CA THR A 276 -22.81 -11.12 -27.53
C THR A 276 -22.69 -12.18 -26.42
N PHE A 277 -21.46 -12.64 -26.18
CA PHE A 277 -21.11 -13.72 -25.23
C PHE A 277 -21.84 -13.66 -23.87
N ILE A 278 -22.11 -12.46 -23.34
CA ILE A 278 -22.79 -12.28 -22.04
C ILE A 278 -24.30 -12.41 -22.08
N THR A 279 -24.97 -12.14 -23.20
CA THR A 279 -26.43 -12.25 -23.25
C THR A 279 -26.94 -13.67 -23.14
N LYS A 280 -26.14 -14.67 -23.56
CA LYS A 280 -26.39 -16.10 -23.35
C LYS A 280 -25.98 -16.63 -21.98
N PHE A 281 -24.97 -16.00 -21.37
CA PHE A 281 -24.36 -16.48 -20.13
C PHE A 281 -25.24 -16.22 -18.91
N VAL A 282 -25.89 -15.06 -18.92
CA VAL A 282 -26.73 -14.58 -17.82
C VAL A 282 -28.07 -14.14 -18.40
N THR A 283 -29.14 -14.80 -17.98
CA THR A 283 -30.51 -14.54 -18.44
C THR A 283 -31.34 -13.94 -17.31
N THR A 284 -32.33 -13.11 -17.67
CA THR A 284 -33.33 -12.58 -16.74
C THR A 284 -34.61 -12.31 -17.52
N SER A 285 -35.75 -12.49 -16.86
CA SER A 285 -37.09 -12.29 -17.45
C SER A 285 -37.71 -10.94 -17.10
N THR A 286 -37.07 -10.11 -16.25
CA THR A 286 -37.74 -8.97 -15.61
C THR A 286 -37.07 -7.61 -15.80
N ALA A 287 -35.83 -7.54 -16.29
CA ALA A 287 -35.10 -6.27 -16.43
C ALA A 287 -35.22 -5.68 -17.84
N SER A 288 -35.23 -4.34 -17.93
CA SER A 288 -35.21 -3.61 -19.20
C SER A 288 -33.87 -3.83 -19.93
N ASP A 289 -33.88 -3.66 -21.26
CA ASP A 289 -32.73 -3.93 -22.13
C ASP A 289 -31.46 -3.15 -21.71
N ASP A 290 -31.61 -1.89 -21.27
CA ASP A 290 -30.47 -1.05 -20.85
C ASP A 290 -29.87 -1.48 -19.52
N LEU A 291 -30.71 -1.86 -18.55
CA LEU A 291 -30.29 -2.42 -17.25
C LEU A 291 -29.62 -3.78 -17.42
N ASN A 292 -30.05 -4.56 -18.42
CA ASN A 292 -29.51 -5.88 -18.70
C ASN A 292 -28.03 -5.84 -19.12
N ILE A 293 -27.61 -4.88 -19.92
CA ILE A 293 -26.21 -4.83 -20.36
C ILE A 293 -25.27 -4.53 -19.17
N LEU A 294 -25.61 -3.52 -18.37
CA LEU A 294 -24.81 -3.12 -17.21
C LEU A 294 -24.77 -4.19 -16.11
N TYR A 295 -25.92 -4.76 -15.75
CA TYR A 295 -25.99 -5.72 -14.64
C TYR A 295 -25.50 -7.11 -15.03
N LYS A 296 -25.63 -7.54 -16.29
CA LYS A 296 -25.02 -8.81 -16.72
C LYS A 296 -23.50 -8.77 -16.62
N GLY A 297 -22.86 -7.63 -16.91
CA GLY A 297 -21.42 -7.51 -16.72
C GLY A 297 -20.97 -7.56 -15.25
N LYS A 298 -21.78 -6.99 -14.34
CA LYS A 298 -21.60 -7.15 -12.89
C LYS A 298 -21.84 -8.59 -12.40
N CYS A 299 -22.79 -9.31 -13.00
CA CYS A 299 -22.99 -10.74 -12.73
C CYS A 299 -21.75 -11.55 -13.10
N VAL A 300 -21.12 -11.28 -14.25
CA VAL A 300 -19.88 -11.97 -14.65
C VAL A 300 -18.74 -11.67 -13.67
N SER A 301 -18.57 -10.42 -13.24
CA SER A 301 -17.60 -10.07 -12.19
C SER A 301 -17.86 -10.85 -10.88
N SER A 302 -19.13 -10.94 -10.48
CA SER A 302 -19.55 -11.68 -9.27
C SER A 302 -19.30 -13.18 -9.38
N LEU A 303 -19.54 -13.77 -10.56
CA LEU A 303 -19.23 -15.18 -10.83
C LEU A 303 -17.74 -15.46 -10.83
N LEU A 304 -16.96 -14.58 -11.45
CA LEU A 304 -15.51 -14.68 -11.47
C LEU A 304 -14.93 -14.61 -10.05
N ARG A 305 -15.49 -13.74 -9.20
CA ARG A 305 -15.17 -13.72 -7.77
C ARG A 305 -15.52 -15.03 -7.08
N ALA A 306 -16.75 -15.53 -7.22
CA ALA A 306 -17.19 -16.78 -6.61
C ALA A 306 -16.31 -17.97 -7.02
N TYR A 307 -15.93 -17.99 -8.30
CA TYR A 307 -15.00 -18.94 -8.90
C TYR A 307 -13.62 -18.89 -8.26
N PHE A 308 -12.98 -17.72 -8.23
CA PHE A 308 -11.66 -17.56 -7.63
C PHE A 308 -11.64 -17.77 -6.12
N CYS A 309 -12.76 -17.51 -5.45
CA CYS A 309 -12.94 -17.77 -4.03
C CYS A 309 -13.29 -19.23 -3.73
N GLN A 310 -13.29 -20.11 -4.75
CA GLN A 310 -13.59 -21.53 -4.63
C GLN A 310 -14.95 -21.82 -3.96
N GLN A 311 -15.96 -20.97 -4.19
CA GLN A 311 -17.31 -21.24 -3.69
C GLN A 311 -17.87 -22.49 -4.35
N ASN A 312 -18.19 -23.50 -3.54
CA ASN A 312 -18.76 -24.76 -4.01
C ASN A 312 -20.04 -25.07 -3.22
N PRO A 313 -21.22 -25.09 -3.87
CA PRO A 313 -21.44 -24.90 -5.30
C PRO A 313 -21.28 -23.44 -5.76
N LEU A 314 -20.89 -23.26 -7.03
CA LEU A 314 -20.93 -21.96 -7.70
C LEU A 314 -22.39 -21.45 -7.75
N PRO A 315 -22.63 -20.14 -7.60
CA PRO A 315 -23.98 -19.58 -7.57
C PRO A 315 -24.64 -19.66 -8.96
N SER A 316 -25.75 -20.40 -9.05
CA SER A 316 -26.59 -20.45 -10.27
C SER A 316 -27.53 -19.27 -10.42
N LYS A 317 -27.72 -18.48 -9.35
CA LYS A 317 -28.53 -17.26 -9.30
C LYS A 317 -27.76 -16.15 -8.61
N ILE A 318 -27.83 -14.95 -9.18
CA ILE A 318 -27.15 -13.76 -8.67
C ILE A 318 -28.19 -12.66 -8.51
N GLN A 319 -28.28 -12.12 -7.29
CA GLN A 319 -29.16 -11.00 -7.00
C GLN A 319 -28.38 -9.69 -7.15
N LEU A 320 -28.80 -8.83 -8.07
CA LEU A 320 -28.30 -7.46 -8.17
C LEU A 320 -29.47 -6.50 -8.01
N SER A 321 -29.44 -5.68 -6.96
CA SER A 321 -30.57 -4.82 -6.58
C SER A 321 -31.86 -5.66 -6.44
N ASN A 322 -32.94 -5.30 -7.15
CA ASN A 322 -34.22 -5.99 -7.11
C ASN A 322 -34.39 -7.02 -8.25
N VAL A 323 -33.32 -7.35 -8.99
CA VAL A 323 -33.38 -8.28 -10.13
C VAL A 323 -32.56 -9.52 -9.83
N THR A 324 -33.18 -10.68 -10.05
CA THR A 324 -32.49 -11.97 -10.03
C THR A 324 -32.04 -12.33 -11.45
N TYR A 325 -30.76 -12.64 -11.57
CA TYR A 325 -30.13 -13.11 -12.79
C TYR A 325 -29.82 -14.60 -12.68
N GLN A 326 -30.16 -15.37 -13.71
CA GLN A 326 -29.91 -16.81 -13.76
C GLN A 326 -28.72 -17.09 -14.68
N VAL A 327 -27.75 -17.86 -14.20
CA VAL A 327 -26.62 -18.34 -15.01
C VAL A 327 -27.10 -19.51 -15.86
N SER A 328 -26.77 -19.52 -17.14
CA SER A 328 -27.13 -20.62 -18.03
C SER A 328 -26.34 -21.89 -17.71
N ASP A 329 -26.89 -23.07 -18.06
CA ASP A 329 -26.22 -24.36 -17.84
C ASP A 329 -24.90 -24.45 -18.61
N GLU A 330 -24.85 -23.89 -19.83
CA GLU A 330 -23.62 -23.76 -20.62
C GLU A 330 -22.58 -22.90 -19.89
N GLY A 331 -23.01 -21.80 -19.26
CA GLY A 331 -22.11 -20.96 -18.49
C GLY A 331 -21.57 -21.63 -17.22
N MET A 332 -22.43 -22.36 -16.52
CA MET A 332 -22.02 -23.19 -15.38
C MET A 332 -21.06 -24.30 -15.80
N LYS A 333 -21.26 -24.90 -16.99
CA LYS A 333 -20.33 -25.90 -17.55
C LYS A 333 -18.97 -25.29 -17.85
N MET A 334 -18.94 -24.14 -18.53
CA MET A 334 -17.69 -23.40 -18.82
C MET A 334 -16.90 -23.08 -17.54
N LEU A 335 -17.56 -22.56 -16.49
CA LEU A 335 -16.88 -22.24 -15.22
C LEU A 335 -16.30 -23.47 -14.52
N ARG A 336 -16.89 -24.67 -14.71
CA ARG A 336 -16.36 -25.93 -14.17
C ARG A 336 -15.15 -26.46 -14.95
N GLU A 337 -15.00 -26.06 -16.21
CA GLU A 337 -13.88 -26.43 -17.07
C GLU A 337 -12.65 -25.52 -16.85
N PHE A 338 -12.80 -24.42 -16.11
CA PHE A 338 -11.68 -23.55 -15.77
C PHE A 338 -10.68 -24.24 -14.81
N PRO A 339 -9.37 -23.95 -14.96
CA PRO A 339 -8.31 -24.56 -14.14
C PRO A 339 -8.44 -24.11 -12.70
N HIS A 340 -8.27 -24.95 -11.69
CA HIS A 340 -8.39 -24.51 -10.29
C HIS A 340 -7.39 -23.42 -9.89
N SER A 341 -7.84 -22.42 -9.13
CA SER A 341 -6.96 -21.35 -8.64
C SER A 341 -6.10 -21.86 -7.49
N GLN A 342 -4.82 -21.45 -7.46
CA GLN A 342 -3.95 -21.79 -6.34
C GLN A 342 -4.39 -21.08 -5.05
N GLU A 343 -4.10 -21.70 -3.91
CA GLU A 343 -4.54 -21.21 -2.59
C GLU A 343 -4.04 -19.78 -2.31
N ASN A 344 -2.78 -19.48 -2.62
CA ASN A 344 -2.19 -18.15 -2.40
C ASN A 344 -2.86 -17.08 -3.26
N THR A 345 -3.14 -17.37 -4.53
CA THR A 345 -3.86 -16.47 -5.44
C THR A 345 -5.29 -16.22 -4.93
N SER A 346 -5.97 -17.28 -4.49
CA SER A 346 -7.33 -17.22 -3.96
C SER A 346 -7.43 -16.33 -2.71
N LYS A 347 -6.46 -16.43 -1.78
CA LYS A 347 -6.37 -15.59 -0.57
C LYS A 347 -6.27 -14.10 -0.90
N ILE A 348 -5.51 -13.75 -1.94
CA ILE A 348 -5.37 -12.35 -2.38
C ILE A 348 -6.65 -11.87 -3.05
N LEU A 349 -7.25 -12.69 -3.92
CA LEU A 349 -8.48 -12.36 -4.64
C LEU A 349 -9.69 -12.18 -3.72
N LEU A 350 -9.75 -12.90 -2.60
CA LEU A 350 -10.77 -12.70 -1.56
C LEU A 350 -10.78 -11.25 -1.01
N ARG A 351 -9.62 -10.61 -0.94
CA ARG A 351 -9.48 -9.22 -0.47
C ARG A 351 -9.85 -8.18 -1.53
N MET A 352 -10.00 -8.57 -2.78
CA MET A 352 -10.35 -7.69 -3.91
C MET A 352 -11.87 -7.48 -4.07
N THR A 353 -12.64 -7.66 -3.00
CA THR A 353 -14.11 -7.54 -3.01
C THR A 353 -14.59 -6.23 -3.64
N ALA A 354 -14.04 -5.08 -3.19
CA ALA A 354 -14.39 -3.77 -3.73
C ALA A 354 -14.05 -3.62 -5.22
N THR A 355 -12.96 -4.24 -5.68
CA THR A 355 -12.58 -4.26 -7.11
C THR A 355 -13.60 -5.04 -7.92
N PHE A 356 -14.01 -6.24 -7.47
CA PHE A 356 -15.05 -7.02 -8.14
C PHE A 356 -16.40 -6.29 -8.18
N ASP A 357 -16.80 -5.64 -7.09
CA ASP A 357 -18.09 -4.93 -7.01
C ASP A 357 -18.16 -3.68 -7.93
N ALA A 358 -17.00 -3.07 -8.20
CA ALA A 358 -16.85 -1.91 -9.08
C ALA A 358 -16.76 -2.28 -10.57
N MET A 359 -16.37 -3.51 -10.91
CA MET A 359 -16.18 -3.96 -12.29
C MET A 359 -17.49 -4.39 -12.97
N SER A 360 -17.59 -4.15 -14.27
CA SER A 360 -18.62 -4.70 -15.15
C SER A 360 -17.95 -5.28 -16.38
N ILE A 361 -17.80 -6.60 -16.41
CA ILE A 361 -17.07 -7.31 -17.46
C ILE A 361 -18.04 -7.62 -18.59
N LEU A 362 -17.86 -7.09 -19.80
CA LEU A 362 -18.78 -7.26 -20.93
C LEU A 362 -18.39 -8.41 -21.87
N ASN A 363 -17.11 -8.75 -21.92
CA ASN A 363 -16.61 -9.89 -22.64
C ASN A 363 -15.48 -10.54 -21.82
N LEU A 364 -15.80 -11.66 -21.16
CA LEU A 364 -14.85 -12.36 -20.31
C LEU A 364 -13.60 -12.83 -21.08
N ALA A 365 -13.73 -13.16 -22.37
CA ALA A 365 -12.60 -13.53 -23.21
C ALA A 365 -11.67 -12.35 -23.49
N ASP A 366 -12.22 -11.18 -23.82
CA ASP A 366 -11.42 -9.97 -24.04
C ASP A 366 -10.80 -9.48 -22.73
N PHE A 367 -11.54 -9.51 -21.62
CA PHE A 367 -11.01 -9.22 -20.29
C PHE A 367 -9.82 -10.11 -19.92
N ALA A 368 -9.93 -11.43 -20.12
CA ALA A 368 -8.84 -12.37 -19.88
C ALA A 368 -7.62 -12.07 -20.77
N GLU A 369 -7.83 -11.79 -22.06
CA GLU A 369 -6.75 -11.40 -22.98
C GLU A 369 -6.05 -10.10 -22.54
N GLN A 370 -6.81 -9.12 -22.06
CA GLN A 370 -6.26 -7.86 -21.58
C GLN A 370 -5.50 -8.05 -20.26
N CYS A 371 -5.96 -8.90 -19.34
CA CYS A 371 -5.19 -9.25 -18.14
C CYS A 371 -3.83 -9.85 -18.51
N VAL A 372 -3.80 -10.78 -19.48
CA VAL A 372 -2.58 -11.42 -19.97
C VAL A 372 -1.62 -10.40 -20.59
N LYS A 373 -2.12 -9.46 -21.42
CA LYS A 373 -1.29 -8.41 -22.04
C LYS A 373 -0.58 -7.52 -21.02
N ARG A 374 -1.09 -7.43 -19.78
CA ARG A 374 -0.48 -6.64 -18.70
C ARG A 374 0.62 -7.38 -17.93
N LYS A 375 0.97 -8.61 -18.30
CA LYS A 375 1.95 -9.44 -17.57
C LYS A 375 3.28 -8.76 -17.32
N ASP A 376 3.92 -8.24 -18.36
CA ASP A 376 5.24 -7.62 -18.21
C ASP A 376 5.17 -6.34 -17.39
N SER A 377 4.13 -5.52 -17.61
CA SER A 377 3.89 -4.30 -16.82
C SER A 377 3.62 -4.59 -15.33
N ALA A 378 2.92 -5.68 -15.02
CA ALA A 378 2.63 -6.11 -13.65
C ALA A 378 3.90 -6.57 -12.94
N LEU A 379 4.76 -7.33 -13.64
CA LEU A 379 6.04 -7.79 -13.12
C LEU A 379 7.01 -6.64 -12.88
N GLU A 380 7.08 -5.66 -13.79
CA GLU A 380 7.93 -4.48 -13.61
C GLU A 380 7.42 -3.58 -12.47
N ALA A 381 6.10 -3.40 -12.35
CA ALA A 381 5.51 -2.66 -11.23
C ALA A 381 5.85 -3.30 -9.88
N PHE A 382 5.74 -4.64 -9.78
CA PHE A 382 6.14 -5.37 -8.57
C PHE A 382 7.64 -5.20 -8.27
N LYS A 383 8.50 -5.31 -9.30
CA LYS A 383 9.96 -5.14 -9.16
C LYS A 383 10.35 -3.74 -8.65
N ASN A 384 9.78 -2.68 -9.24
CA ASN A 384 10.07 -1.30 -8.82
C ASN A 384 9.65 -1.04 -7.36
N ASN A 385 8.52 -1.61 -6.95
CA ASN A 385 8.08 -1.56 -5.55
C ASN A 385 9.03 -2.37 -4.65
N ALA A 386 9.46 -3.56 -5.08
CA ALA A 386 10.39 -4.41 -4.34
C ALA A 386 11.75 -3.73 -4.07
N GLU A 387 12.26 -2.92 -4.99
CA GLU A 387 13.49 -2.15 -4.80
C GLU A 387 13.35 -1.11 -3.66
N THR A 388 12.23 -0.40 -3.63
CA THR A 388 11.90 0.56 -2.54
C THR A 388 11.81 -0.15 -1.19
N ILE A 389 11.30 -1.38 -1.19
CA ILE A 389 11.19 -2.22 0.01
C ILE A 389 12.57 -2.70 0.44
N HIS A 390 13.44 -3.06 -0.51
CA HIS A 390 14.81 -3.42 -0.20
C HIS A 390 15.54 -2.28 0.53
N THR A 391 15.29 -1.03 0.14
CA THR A 391 15.79 0.16 0.85
C THR A 391 15.22 0.29 2.26
N LYS A 392 13.90 0.08 2.46
CA LYS A 392 13.28 0.12 3.80
C LYS A 392 13.79 -0.99 4.72
N LEU A 393 13.97 -2.19 4.17
CA LEU A 393 14.50 -3.33 4.89
C LEU A 393 16.00 -3.13 5.24
N GLN A 394 16.75 -2.49 4.34
CA GLN A 394 18.12 -2.06 4.61
C GLN A 394 18.15 -0.96 5.69
N GLN A 395 17.22 -0.01 5.68
CA GLN A 395 17.07 1.00 6.73
C GLN A 395 16.73 0.37 8.09
N CYS A 396 15.85 -0.62 8.16
CA CYS A 396 15.56 -1.36 9.39
C CYS A 396 16.83 -2.05 9.93
N ALA A 397 17.61 -2.64 9.03
CA ALA A 397 18.89 -3.25 9.37
C ALA A 397 19.91 -2.18 9.85
N ASP A 398 20.00 -1.03 9.19
CA ASP A 398 20.90 0.07 9.54
C ASP A 398 20.49 0.79 10.83
N ASP A 399 19.20 0.89 11.12
CA ASP A 399 18.67 1.44 12.37
C ASP A 399 18.95 0.51 13.54
N MET A 400 18.87 -0.81 13.31
CA MET A 400 19.29 -1.78 14.32
C MET A 400 20.80 -1.80 14.51
N LYS A 401 21.59 -1.72 13.44
CA LYS A 401 23.04 -1.50 13.50
C LYS A 401 23.38 -0.26 14.34
N ARG A 402 22.71 0.88 14.08
CA ARG A 402 22.87 2.12 14.86
C ARG A 402 22.44 1.96 16.32
N LYS A 403 21.36 1.20 16.58
CA LYS A 403 21.00 0.85 17.95
C LYS A 403 22.14 0.12 18.64
N PHE A 404 22.80 -0.85 18.03
CA PHE A 404 23.91 -1.57 18.65
C PHE A 404 25.20 -0.74 18.75
N GLU A 405 25.53 0.09 17.76
CA GLU A 405 26.72 0.97 17.77
C GLU A 405 26.57 2.14 18.77
N GLY A 406 25.39 2.77 18.86
CA GLY A 406 25.13 3.91 19.75
C GLY A 406 24.90 3.53 21.22
N LYS A 407 24.74 2.24 21.49
CA LYS A 407 24.50 1.66 22.81
C LYS A 407 25.79 1.27 23.55
N GLN A 408 26.94 1.41 22.91
CA GLN A 408 28.23 1.15 23.55
C GLN A 408 28.58 2.31 24.48
N CYS A 409 28.70 2.03 25.78
CA CYS A 409 29.33 2.96 26.70
C CYS A 409 30.78 3.21 26.24
N LYS A 410 31.11 4.49 26.05
CA LYS A 410 32.43 4.97 25.63
C LYS A 410 33.32 5.36 26.80
N GLU A 411 32.79 5.37 28.02
CA GLU A 411 33.56 5.64 29.22
C GLU A 411 34.67 4.60 29.38
N THR A 412 35.86 5.11 29.67
CA THR A 412 37.03 4.28 29.97
C THR A 412 37.18 4.22 31.48
N CYS A 413 37.46 3.03 31.99
CA CYS A 413 37.73 2.90 33.41
C CYS A 413 39.03 3.66 33.75
N PRO A 414 39.02 4.53 34.77
CA PRO A 414 40.17 5.36 35.11
C PRO A 414 41.37 4.55 35.59
N SER A 415 41.15 3.32 36.05
CA SER A 415 42.20 2.40 36.46
C SER A 415 42.79 1.66 35.26
N CYS A 416 41.98 0.85 34.56
CA CYS A 416 42.45 -0.05 33.51
C CYS A 416 42.60 0.64 32.14
N HIS A 417 42.05 1.86 31.97
CA HIS A 417 41.87 2.60 30.70
C HIS A 417 41.11 1.83 29.61
N ARG A 418 40.56 0.66 29.93
CA ARG A 418 39.69 -0.12 29.06
C ARG A 418 38.29 0.48 29.07
N ILE A 419 37.61 0.40 27.94
CA ILE A 419 36.22 0.81 27.81
C ILE A 419 35.33 -0.10 28.66
N CYS A 420 34.30 0.46 29.28
CA CYS A 420 33.30 -0.28 30.06
C CYS A 420 32.85 -1.59 29.38
N ASP A 421 32.88 -2.70 30.14
CA ASP A 421 32.47 -4.03 29.69
C ASP A 421 30.95 -4.26 29.81
N VAL A 422 30.21 -3.35 30.46
CA VAL A 422 28.77 -3.48 30.74
C VAL A 422 27.92 -3.16 29.51
N ASP A 423 26.95 -4.03 29.26
CA ASP A 423 25.85 -3.77 28.34
C ASP A 423 24.76 -2.94 29.04
N HIS A 424 24.93 -1.61 28.98
CA HIS A 424 24.03 -0.63 29.60
C HIS A 424 22.60 -0.61 29.02
N THR A 425 22.33 -1.45 28.02
CA THR A 425 21.11 -1.40 27.20
C THR A 425 20.01 -2.28 27.75
N THR A 426 20.37 -3.14 28.69
CA THR A 426 19.47 -4.00 29.45
C THR A 426 18.85 -3.26 30.64
N PHE A 427 19.30 -2.03 30.93
CA PHE A 427 18.85 -1.20 32.05
C PHE A 427 18.04 -0.01 31.54
N THR A 428 16.96 0.33 32.25
CA THR A 428 16.11 1.49 31.94
C THR A 428 16.65 2.79 32.54
N SER A 429 17.57 2.71 33.51
CA SER A 429 18.15 3.87 34.18
C SER A 429 19.34 4.44 33.40
N LEU A 430 19.67 5.71 33.64
CA LEU A 430 20.79 6.40 32.99
C LEU A 430 22.12 5.71 33.32
N VAL A 431 23.02 5.67 32.34
CA VAL A 431 24.40 5.15 32.51
C VAL A 431 25.08 5.88 33.67
N GLY A 432 25.70 5.13 34.59
CA GLY A 432 26.35 5.66 35.79
C GLY A 432 25.45 5.79 37.03
N THR A 433 24.16 5.44 36.94
CA THR A 433 23.26 5.36 38.10
C THR A 433 23.41 4.03 38.85
N PRO A 434 22.99 3.91 40.13
CA PRO A 434 23.15 2.68 40.92
C PRO A 434 22.56 1.40 40.30
N GLY A 435 21.62 1.52 39.36
CA GLY A 435 21.05 0.39 38.61
C GLY A 435 21.70 0.16 37.23
N ASN A 436 22.67 0.97 36.83
CA ASN A 436 23.32 0.94 35.51
C ASN A 436 24.77 1.47 35.57
N LEU A 437 25.55 0.97 36.54
CA LEU A 437 26.93 1.38 36.79
C LEU A 437 27.91 0.84 35.74
N HIS A 438 29.06 1.50 35.60
CA HIS A 438 30.17 1.03 34.77
C HIS A 438 30.91 -0.13 35.46
N ASP A 439 31.43 -1.07 34.67
CA ASP A 439 32.26 -2.17 35.16
C ASP A 439 33.41 -2.47 34.15
N CYS A 440 34.58 -2.85 34.65
CA CYS A 440 35.78 -3.30 33.91
C CYS A 440 36.31 -4.63 34.48
N GLN A 441 35.44 -5.53 34.98
CA GLN A 441 35.85 -6.80 35.63
C GLN A 441 36.97 -7.56 34.92
N LEU A 442 36.91 -7.66 33.59
CA LEU A 442 37.95 -8.35 32.81
C LEU A 442 39.27 -7.59 32.84
N GLY A 443 39.26 -6.27 32.60
CA GLY A 443 40.49 -5.47 32.65
C GLY A 443 41.15 -5.48 34.04
N HIS A 444 40.36 -5.59 35.11
CA HIS A 444 40.87 -5.73 36.47
C HIS A 444 41.48 -7.11 36.75
N TRP A 445 40.86 -8.20 36.25
CA TRP A 445 41.43 -9.55 36.32
C TRP A 445 42.80 -9.65 35.64
N TYR A 446 42.96 -9.05 34.46
CA TYR A 446 44.25 -9.09 33.73
C TYR A 446 45.35 -8.22 34.37
N ARG A 447 44.99 -7.13 35.06
CA ARG A 447 45.93 -6.39 35.91
C ARG A 447 46.43 -7.22 37.09
N ALA A 448 45.56 -8.00 37.71
CA ALA A 448 45.96 -8.92 38.76
C ALA A 448 46.93 -10.00 38.24
N LEU A 449 46.72 -10.48 37.01
CA LEU A 449 47.63 -11.42 36.32
C LEU A 449 49.00 -10.82 35.95
N SER A 450 49.12 -9.49 35.86
CA SER A 450 50.41 -8.79 35.67
C SER A 450 51.23 -8.64 36.97
N GLY A 451 50.88 -9.37 38.03
CA GLY A 451 51.66 -9.43 39.27
C GLY A 451 51.35 -8.33 40.29
N MET A 452 50.27 -7.57 40.14
CA MET A 452 49.70 -6.78 41.25
C MET A 452 48.51 -7.51 41.86
N VAL A 453 48.74 -8.72 42.37
CA VAL A 453 47.88 -9.28 43.41
C VAL A 453 48.26 -8.56 44.70
N TRP A 454 47.44 -7.61 45.16
CA TRP A 454 47.52 -7.23 46.57
C TRP A 454 46.86 -8.37 47.32
N ASP A 455 47.66 -9.12 48.08
CA ASP A 455 47.31 -10.35 48.80
C ASP A 455 46.22 -10.11 49.87
N TYR A 456 44.97 -9.92 49.46
CA TYR A 456 43.83 -10.01 50.36
C TYR A 456 42.67 -10.71 49.65
N ILE A 457 42.61 -12.03 49.85
CA ILE A 457 41.42 -12.84 49.62
C ILE A 457 40.69 -12.87 50.97
N ASP A 458 39.52 -12.26 51.05
CA ASP A 458 38.63 -12.50 52.19
C ASP A 458 38.13 -13.96 52.10
N ALA A 459 38.53 -14.78 53.07
CA ALA A 459 38.19 -16.19 53.16
C ALA A 459 36.69 -16.45 53.35
N THR A 460 35.90 -15.42 53.66
CA THR A 460 34.46 -15.51 53.90
C THR A 460 33.60 -15.23 52.66
N THR A 461 34.09 -14.41 51.73
CA THR A 461 33.31 -13.99 50.54
C THR A 461 33.84 -14.56 49.22
N GLY A 462 35.08 -15.03 49.18
CA GLY A 462 35.66 -15.69 48.00
C GLY A 462 35.84 -14.80 46.76
N LEU A 463 35.75 -13.47 46.92
CA LEU A 463 35.88 -12.50 45.82
C LEU A 463 37.21 -11.75 45.89
N TYR A 464 37.80 -11.47 44.72
CA TYR A 464 38.96 -10.58 44.54
C TYR A 464 38.53 -9.12 44.82
N GLU A 465 38.33 -8.77 46.08
CA GLU A 465 37.82 -7.47 46.50
C GLU A 465 38.81 -6.31 46.25
N ALA A 466 40.13 -6.58 46.27
CA ALA A 466 41.13 -5.52 46.23
C ALA A 466 41.22 -4.74 44.88
N SER A 467 40.88 -5.36 43.74
CA SER A 467 40.94 -4.68 42.44
C SER A 467 39.65 -3.91 42.10
N VAL A 468 38.52 -4.33 42.66
CA VAL A 468 37.20 -3.69 42.51
C VAL A 468 37.06 -2.51 43.50
N LEU A 469 37.44 -2.69 44.78
CA LEU A 469 37.39 -1.64 45.80
C LEU A 469 38.26 -0.43 45.45
N ARG A 470 39.43 -0.61 44.83
CA ARG A 470 40.28 0.55 44.45
C ARG A 470 39.70 1.44 43.35
N CYS A 471 38.74 0.93 42.56
CA CYS A 471 38.14 1.69 41.47
C CYS A 471 36.85 2.41 41.91
N GLU A 472 36.16 1.88 42.93
CA GLU A 472 35.00 2.52 43.56
C GLU A 472 35.38 3.37 44.80
N GLU A 473 36.53 3.11 45.43
CA GLU A 473 36.99 3.76 46.68
C GLU A 473 38.42 4.32 46.62
N GLY A 474 38.96 4.60 45.43
CA GLY A 474 40.15 5.45 45.34
C GLY A 474 39.85 6.79 46.03
N PRO A 475 40.72 7.32 46.90
CA PRO A 475 40.44 8.58 47.58
C PRO A 475 40.39 9.70 46.54
N ASP A 476 39.19 10.06 46.09
CA ASP A 476 38.97 11.33 45.43
C ASP A 476 39.39 12.44 46.39
N ASP A 477 40.07 13.47 45.87
CA ASP A 477 40.34 14.68 46.63
C ASP A 477 39.03 15.19 47.23
N ALA A 478 39.02 15.35 48.54
CA ALA A 478 37.84 15.77 49.28
C ALA A 478 37.98 17.23 49.70
N ALA A 479 36.96 18.03 49.42
CA ALA A 479 36.92 19.43 49.82
C ALA A 479 35.94 19.64 50.97
N SER A 480 36.26 20.60 51.83
CA SER A 480 35.34 21.13 52.83
C SER A 480 35.42 22.65 52.79
N PHE A 481 34.25 23.30 52.77
CA PHE A 481 34.13 24.74 52.68
C PHE A 481 33.68 25.30 54.03
N VAL A 482 34.42 26.30 54.53
CA VAL A 482 34.08 27.02 55.76
C VAL A 482 33.89 28.49 55.38
N ILE A 483 32.64 28.95 55.40
CA ILE A 483 32.29 30.36 55.22
C ILE A 483 32.08 30.95 56.62
N PHE A 484 32.72 32.08 56.91
CA PHE A 484 32.71 32.69 58.24
C PHE A 484 32.39 34.18 58.18
N SER A 485 31.75 34.69 59.23
CA SER A 485 31.52 36.11 59.47
C SER A 485 31.53 36.37 60.98
N ASP A 486 30.49 36.98 61.58
CA ASP A 486 30.36 37.15 63.03
C ASP A 486 29.94 35.86 63.75
N ASP A 487 28.95 35.16 63.18
CA ASP A 487 28.50 33.83 63.58
C ASP A 487 28.79 32.89 62.41
N ALA A 488 29.84 32.07 62.47
CA ALA A 488 30.11 31.14 61.37
C ALA A 488 29.00 30.09 61.27
N GLN A 489 27.98 30.38 60.47
CA GLN A 489 27.01 29.40 60.03
C GLN A 489 27.76 28.41 59.17
N THR A 490 28.00 27.23 59.72
CA THR A 490 28.66 26.19 58.95
C THR A 490 27.66 25.58 57.99
N HIS A 491 27.77 25.96 56.72
CA HIS A 491 27.37 25.06 55.65
C HIS A 491 28.58 24.20 55.28
N GLY A 492 28.90 23.26 56.17
CA GLY A 492 29.96 22.29 55.93
C GLY A 492 29.48 21.26 54.93
N PHE A 493 30.04 21.27 53.73
CA PHE A 493 30.16 20.03 52.97
C PHE A 493 31.26 19.22 53.62
N GLU A 494 30.90 18.24 54.46
CA GLU A 494 31.87 17.35 55.11
C GLU A 494 32.46 16.41 54.05
N PHE A 495 33.75 16.59 53.73
CA PHE A 495 34.56 15.70 52.90
C PHE A 495 33.85 15.11 51.67
N LYS A 496 33.19 15.96 50.86
CA LYS A 496 32.66 15.52 49.55
C LYS A 496 33.82 15.39 48.56
N ALA A 497 33.80 14.30 47.78
CA ALA A 497 34.67 14.16 46.62
C ALA A 497 34.45 15.36 45.68
N ILE A 498 35.51 16.03 45.25
CA ILE A 498 35.42 17.22 44.38
C ILE A 498 34.61 16.92 43.12
N ARG A 499 34.73 15.71 42.57
CA ARG A 499 33.98 15.25 41.39
C ARG A 499 32.46 15.09 41.62
N SER A 500 32.04 15.00 42.88
CA SER A 500 30.63 14.86 43.27
C SER A 500 29.94 16.19 43.58
N LEU A 501 30.64 17.32 43.44
CA LEU A 501 30.05 18.64 43.59
C LEU A 501 29.13 18.92 42.41
N THR A 502 27.84 19.13 42.69
CA THR A 502 26.83 19.44 41.69
C THR A 502 26.63 20.95 41.55
N ASP A 503 26.03 21.40 40.44
CA ASP A 503 25.60 22.79 40.26
C ASP A 503 24.68 23.28 41.40
N ILE A 504 23.95 22.37 42.05
CA ILE A 504 23.10 22.67 43.20
C ILE A 504 23.95 22.98 44.44
N ASP A 505 25.04 22.25 44.65
CA ASP A 505 25.97 22.48 45.75
C ASP A 505 26.71 23.82 45.59
N LEU A 506 27.12 24.15 44.36
CA LEU A 506 27.75 25.45 44.03
C LEU A 506 26.78 26.62 44.21
N LYS A 507 25.53 26.50 43.72
CA LYS A 507 24.50 27.53 43.93
C LYS A 507 24.14 27.73 45.41
N ARG A 508 24.23 26.67 46.22
CA ARG A 508 24.07 26.80 47.68
C ARG A 508 25.20 27.62 48.28
N LEU A 509 26.45 27.43 47.85
CA LEU A 509 27.57 28.26 48.29
C LEU A 509 27.42 29.73 47.85
N GLU A 510 26.99 29.98 46.62
CA GLU A 510 26.68 31.34 46.11
C GLU A 510 25.58 32.04 46.91
N GLY A 511 24.60 31.28 47.42
CA GLY A 511 23.48 31.81 48.20
C GLY A 511 23.83 32.18 49.65
N LEU A 512 25.04 31.89 50.12
CA LEU A 512 25.48 32.19 51.49
C LEU A 512 26.07 33.59 51.54
N MET A 513 25.26 34.55 51.98
CA MET A 513 25.70 35.92 52.24
C MET A 513 26.55 35.94 53.52
N PRO A 514 27.85 36.31 53.46
CA PRO A 514 28.62 36.53 54.68
C PRO A 514 28.00 37.70 55.47
N GLY A 515 27.91 37.55 56.80
CA GLY A 515 27.50 38.64 57.69
C GLY A 515 28.48 39.82 57.69
N SER A 516 28.16 40.88 58.43
CA SER A 516 28.86 42.18 58.37
C SER A 516 30.21 42.26 59.09
N GLY A 517 30.69 41.18 59.72
CA GLY A 517 31.96 41.19 60.43
C GLY A 517 32.81 39.95 60.17
N THR A 518 34.05 39.99 60.68
CA THR A 518 35.11 39.03 60.35
C THR A 518 35.69 38.43 61.63
N ASN A 519 35.26 37.21 61.99
CA ASN A 519 35.74 36.52 63.18
C ASN A 519 36.61 35.30 62.84
N PHE A 520 37.93 35.48 62.92
CA PHE A 520 38.88 34.41 62.59
C PHE A 520 38.83 33.23 63.56
N ASP A 521 38.54 33.45 64.85
CA ASP A 521 38.47 32.36 65.83
C ASP A 521 37.43 31.30 65.43
N VAL A 522 36.30 31.73 64.86
CA VAL A 522 35.26 30.79 64.47
C VAL A 522 35.67 29.95 63.26
N ALA A 523 36.35 30.56 62.27
CA ALA A 523 36.87 29.85 61.10
C ALA A 523 37.92 28.79 61.49
N PHE A 524 38.83 29.16 62.39
CA PHE A 524 39.90 28.27 62.86
C PHE A 524 39.36 27.17 63.80
N LYS A 525 38.43 27.50 64.69
CA LYS A 525 37.74 26.50 65.53
C LYS A 525 36.99 25.49 64.67
N LYS A 526 36.29 25.94 63.62
CA LYS A 526 35.57 25.00 62.73
C LYS A 526 36.53 24.13 61.92
N SER A 527 37.63 24.70 61.46
CA SER A 527 38.69 23.93 60.79
C SER A 527 39.29 22.87 61.71
N HIS A 528 39.47 23.20 63.00
CA HIS A 528 39.86 22.23 64.03
C HIS A 528 38.83 21.10 64.19
N ASP A 529 37.53 21.43 64.26
CA ASP A 529 36.47 20.44 64.37
C ASP A 529 36.45 19.48 63.16
N LEU A 530 36.59 20.02 61.94
CA LEU A 530 36.66 19.22 60.71
C LEU A 530 37.89 18.31 60.67
N LEU A 531 39.06 18.79 61.07
CA LEU A 531 40.27 17.97 61.18
C LEU A 531 40.15 16.89 62.27
N THR A 532 39.45 17.20 63.36
CA THR A 532 39.18 16.23 64.43
C THR A 532 38.25 15.11 63.92
N ILE A 533 37.21 15.47 63.16
CA ILE A 533 36.35 14.49 62.47
C ILE A 533 37.19 13.66 61.49
N ALA A 534 38.05 14.31 60.70
CA ALA A 534 38.93 13.61 59.75
C ALA A 534 39.83 12.58 60.44
N ARG A 535 40.39 12.93 61.60
CA ARG A 535 41.23 12.02 62.41
C ARG A 535 40.49 10.76 62.83
N THR A 536 39.18 10.85 63.07
CA THR A 536 38.33 9.72 63.46
C THR A 536 37.69 8.97 62.28
N ASN A 537 37.74 9.55 61.08
CA ASN A 537 37.12 8.97 59.89
C ASN A 537 38.13 8.08 59.14
N ALA A 538 37.85 6.77 59.10
CA ALA A 538 38.71 5.77 58.47
C ALA A 538 39.08 6.06 57.00
N ARG A 539 38.26 6.84 56.28
CA ARG A 539 38.51 7.21 54.88
C ARG A 539 39.56 8.31 54.73
N VAL A 540 39.68 9.23 55.68
CA VAL A 540 40.51 10.44 55.56
C VAL A 540 41.55 10.58 56.67
N CYS A 541 41.58 9.69 57.67
CA CYS A 541 42.47 9.79 58.83
C CYS A 541 43.98 9.73 58.50
N ASN A 542 44.34 9.17 57.34
CA ASN A 542 45.72 9.09 56.85
C ASN A 542 46.05 10.15 55.79
N MET A 543 45.08 11.01 55.44
CA MET A 543 45.31 12.10 54.49
C MET A 543 46.07 13.23 55.16
N ARG A 544 46.92 13.91 54.39
CA ARG A 544 47.48 15.19 54.82
C ARG A 544 46.61 16.30 54.25
N HIS A 545 46.24 17.25 55.09
CA HIS A 545 45.26 18.28 54.74
C HIS A 545 45.94 19.56 54.28
N VAL A 546 45.33 20.24 53.31
CA VAL A 546 45.70 21.60 52.92
C VAL A 546 44.59 22.54 53.33
N ILE A 547 44.97 23.61 54.03
CA ILE A 547 44.04 24.66 54.43
C ILE A 547 44.33 25.88 53.59
N ILE A 548 43.28 26.40 52.93
CA ILE A 548 43.33 27.64 52.16
C ILE A 548 42.46 28.66 52.90
N PHE A 549 43.09 29.69 53.42
CA PHE A 549 42.45 30.75 54.20
C PHE A 549 42.31 32.01 53.34
N LEU A 550 41.11 32.21 52.80
CA LEU A 550 40.73 33.36 51.98
C LEU A 550 39.98 34.38 52.84
N THR A 551 40.39 35.65 52.83
CA THR A 551 39.73 36.70 53.62
C THR A 551 39.92 38.09 53.00
N ASP A 552 38.89 38.93 53.09
CA ASP A 552 38.89 40.34 52.71
C ASP A 552 38.89 41.27 53.94
N GLY A 553 38.27 40.86 55.05
CA GLY A 553 38.09 41.70 56.23
C GLY A 553 39.22 41.67 57.26
N GLU A 554 39.25 42.71 58.11
CA GLU A 554 40.06 42.77 59.33
C GLU A 554 39.34 42.14 60.52
N PRO A 555 40.02 41.30 61.32
CA PRO A 555 39.40 40.78 62.54
C PRO A 555 39.18 41.93 63.53
N SER A 556 38.00 41.93 64.16
CA SER A 556 37.50 42.98 65.06
C SER A 556 38.27 43.08 66.39
N SER A 557 39.16 42.14 66.70
CA SER A 557 39.95 42.09 67.94
C SER A 557 41.29 41.35 67.73
N PRO A 558 42.36 41.65 68.48
CA PRO A 558 43.60 40.86 68.45
C PRO A 558 43.34 39.48 69.03
N GLN A 559 42.93 38.56 68.18
CA GLN A 559 42.81 37.14 68.52
C GLN A 559 44.02 36.38 67.97
N GLU A 560 44.38 35.29 68.64
CA GLU A 560 45.44 34.36 68.23
C GLU A 560 44.81 33.07 67.65
N PRO A 561 44.07 33.16 66.52
CA PRO A 561 43.19 32.09 66.05
C PRO A 561 43.94 30.80 65.67
N TRP A 562 45.23 30.89 65.34
CA TRP A 562 46.07 29.74 65.02
C TRP A 562 46.19 28.74 66.18
N LYS A 563 45.97 29.17 67.44
CA LYS A 563 45.99 28.29 68.62
C LYS A 563 44.98 27.14 68.53
N PHE A 564 43.87 27.32 67.81
CA PHE A 564 42.92 26.22 67.59
C PHE A 564 43.50 25.09 66.74
N LEU A 565 44.39 25.39 65.78
CA LEU A 565 44.95 24.39 64.86
C LEU A 565 46.27 23.81 65.33
N GLU A 566 46.93 24.43 66.31
CA GLU A 566 48.23 24.00 66.84
C GLU A 566 48.25 22.53 67.31
N PRO A 567 47.22 22.01 68.03
CA PRO A 567 47.18 20.59 68.43
C PRO A 567 47.11 19.60 67.25
N LEU A 568 46.65 20.05 66.07
CA LEU A 568 46.45 19.22 64.88
C LEU A 568 47.46 19.54 63.76
N ARG A 569 48.51 20.30 64.08
CA ARG A 569 49.48 20.79 63.10
C ARG A 569 50.12 19.69 62.25
N THR A 570 50.37 18.51 62.82
CA THR A 570 50.96 17.38 62.10
C THR A 570 50.07 16.82 60.99
N MET A 571 48.77 17.12 61.01
CA MET A 571 47.82 16.72 59.97
C MET A 571 47.78 17.72 58.80
N ILE A 572 48.31 18.93 58.98
CA ILE A 572 48.28 20.00 57.98
C ILE A 572 49.58 19.92 57.16
N LYS A 573 49.48 19.55 55.88
CA LYS A 573 50.60 19.53 54.92
C LYS A 573 51.03 20.94 54.56
N ALA A 574 50.06 21.80 54.26
CA ALA A 574 50.28 23.16 53.79
C ALA A 574 49.16 24.08 54.27
N PHE A 575 49.51 25.32 54.54
CA PHE A 575 48.59 26.37 54.96
C PHE A 575 48.79 27.58 54.04
N TRP A 576 47.76 27.98 53.31
CA TRP A 576 47.82 29.07 52.34
C TRP A 576 46.97 30.23 52.81
N ILE A 577 47.48 31.45 52.71
CA ILE A 577 46.73 32.66 53.03
C ILE A 577 46.56 33.50 51.78
N LEU A 578 45.31 33.76 51.41
CA LEU A 578 44.91 34.51 50.23
C LEU A 578 44.17 35.80 50.68
N PRO A 579 44.88 36.91 50.93
CA PRO A 579 44.26 38.20 51.20
C PRO A 579 43.62 38.81 49.95
N CYS A 580 42.33 39.16 50.04
CA CYS A 580 41.59 39.86 48.97
C CYS A 580 41.79 41.39 49.02
N GLU A 581 42.10 41.98 50.19
CA GLU A 581 42.40 43.41 50.35
C GLU A 581 43.75 43.65 51.05
N THR A 582 44.35 44.84 50.87
CA THR A 582 45.72 45.16 51.36
C THR A 582 45.79 45.60 52.82
N ASN A 583 44.66 45.91 53.46
CA ASN A 583 44.65 46.56 54.78
C ASN A 583 44.94 45.58 55.95
N THR A 584 44.95 44.27 55.70
CA THR A 584 45.02 43.21 56.72
C THR A 584 46.39 42.54 56.90
N LEU A 585 47.41 42.96 56.14
CA LEU A 585 48.63 42.18 55.94
C LEU A 585 49.42 41.88 57.23
N ASP A 586 49.50 42.82 58.18
CA ASP A 586 50.30 42.63 59.41
C ASP A 586 49.74 41.55 60.35
N LYS A 587 48.41 41.45 60.45
CA LYS A 587 47.74 40.42 61.26
C LYS A 587 47.84 39.05 60.59
N LEU A 588 47.62 38.99 59.27
CA LEU A 588 47.75 37.75 58.49
C LEU A 588 49.19 37.23 58.48
N LYS A 589 50.19 38.11 58.50
CA LYS A 589 51.60 37.72 58.56
C LYS A 589 51.94 36.99 59.85
N LYS A 590 51.34 37.39 60.98
CA LYS A 590 51.47 36.62 62.22
C LYS A 590 50.89 35.21 62.09
N ILE A 591 49.74 35.06 61.43
CA ILE A 591 49.13 33.75 61.16
C ILE A 591 50.04 32.91 60.25
N GLU A 592 50.56 33.50 59.17
CA GLU A 592 51.50 32.87 58.24
C GLU A 592 52.72 32.33 58.98
N GLU A 593 53.38 33.17 59.77
CA GLU A 593 54.57 32.81 60.55
C GLU A 593 54.29 31.68 61.54
N HIS A 594 53.17 31.75 62.28
CA HIS A 594 52.83 30.72 63.26
C HIS A 594 52.45 29.40 62.60
N MET A 595 51.69 29.43 61.50
CA MET A 595 51.27 28.22 60.78
C MET A 595 52.37 27.67 59.87
N ARG A 596 53.48 28.40 59.65
CA ARG A 596 54.46 28.12 58.58
C ARG A 596 53.77 28.01 57.22
N GLY A 597 52.83 28.92 56.99
CA GLY A 597 52.07 28.99 55.77
C GLY A 597 52.76 29.82 54.69
N GLU A 598 52.12 29.86 53.51
CA GLU A 598 52.51 30.72 52.39
C GLU A 598 51.42 31.76 52.14
N MET A 599 51.78 33.04 52.11
CA MET A 599 50.87 34.12 51.75
C MET A 599 51.05 34.59 50.31
N LYS A 600 49.95 34.67 49.55
CA LYS A 600 49.93 35.22 48.18
C LYS A 600 49.26 36.58 48.17
N LYS A 601 50.03 37.66 48.04
CA LYS A 601 49.54 39.03 48.23
C LYS A 601 48.57 39.48 47.12
N SER A 602 47.44 40.07 47.53
CA SER A 602 46.53 40.90 46.74
C SER A 602 46.14 40.30 45.38
N LEU A 603 45.21 39.36 45.41
CA LEU A 603 44.80 38.61 44.23
C LEU A 603 43.48 39.16 43.66
N ASN A 604 43.52 39.56 42.39
CA ASN A 604 42.29 39.69 41.58
C ASN A 604 41.75 38.29 41.21
N ALA A 605 40.59 38.22 40.54
CA ALA A 605 39.96 36.94 40.20
C ALA A 605 40.88 36.00 39.38
N ASP A 606 41.61 36.51 38.38
CA ASP A 606 42.53 35.71 37.57
C ASP A 606 43.74 35.22 38.37
N GLN A 607 44.22 36.04 39.30
CA GLN A 607 45.31 35.71 40.20
C GLN A 607 44.88 34.70 41.28
N LEU A 608 43.61 34.72 41.71
CA LEU A 608 43.04 33.69 42.57
C LEU A 608 43.03 32.34 41.86
N VAL A 609 42.59 32.29 40.59
CA VAL A 609 42.62 31.07 39.78
C VAL A 609 44.06 30.54 39.64
N ALA A 610 45.02 31.41 39.36
CA ALA A 610 46.43 31.03 39.29
C ALA A 610 46.96 30.48 40.63
N ALA A 611 46.59 31.10 41.75
CA ALA A 611 46.97 30.63 43.09
C ALA A 611 46.35 29.25 43.40
N PHE A 612 45.07 29.03 43.09
CA PHE A 612 44.43 27.72 43.28
C PHE A 612 45.08 26.63 42.42
N ASN A 613 45.46 26.94 41.17
CA ASN A 613 46.20 26.01 40.32
C ASN A 613 47.58 25.66 40.88
N GLU A 614 48.29 26.65 41.43
CA GLU A 614 49.58 26.43 42.08
C GLU A 614 49.43 25.56 43.33
N ILE A 615 48.43 25.84 44.17
CA ILE A 615 48.09 25.04 45.35
C ILE A 615 47.80 23.60 44.94
N ALA A 616 46.94 23.39 43.93
CA ALA A 616 46.61 22.06 43.42
C ALA A 616 47.82 21.29 42.86
N SER A 617 48.84 22.00 42.35
CA SER A 617 50.07 21.39 41.83
C SER A 617 51.10 21.04 42.91
N THR A 618 50.99 21.65 44.10
CA THR A 618 51.91 21.44 45.24
C THR A 618 51.36 20.44 46.26
N THR A 619 50.03 20.24 46.26
CA THR A 619 49.34 19.13 46.92
C THR A 619 49.59 17.80 46.25
#